data_AF-A0A8J9ZSE3-F1
#
_entry.id   AF-A0A8J9ZSE3-F1
#
_cell.length_a   1.000
_cell.length_b   1.000
_cell.length_c   1.000
_cell.angle_alpha   90.00
_cell.angle_beta   90.00
_cell.angle_gamma   90.00
#
_symmetry.space_group_name_H-M   'P 1'
#
loop_
_entity.id
_entity.type
_entity.pdbx_description
1 polymer ?
#
loop_
_entity_poly.entity_id
_entity_poly.type
_entity_poly.pdbx_seq_one_letter_code
_entity_poly.pdbx_strand_id
1 'polypeptide(L)'
;MELRATLLALFLCGITTHFSTGLTIYRDVISGDEMFSDTFKIRLRDDGIFYEVEGRLVTRRKSTFDDHLIMEGADPVDIPDIDSVTSGVDIVLNHNLQETSFTKEQYKEYMNGYFKRIKEHLEKKNPGRVKVLMKDVQSVYEEILAHLKEWQFFRGESNNEEGMVALLNFDRDDDTPYMLFFKDGLEEEKG
;
A
#
# COMPACT_ATOMS: atom_id res chain seq x y z
N MET A 1 0.23 -40.54 29.04
CA MET A 1 1.52 -39.96 28.60
C MET A 1 1.60 -40.18 27.11
N GLU A 2 1.17 -39.21 26.29
CA GLU A 2 1.36 -39.13 24.81
C GLU A 2 0.41 -38.05 24.23
N LEU A 3 0.20 -36.92 24.93
CA LEU A 3 -0.65 -35.83 24.43
C LEU A 3 -0.10 -34.45 24.80
N ARG A 4 1.23 -34.34 24.90
CA ARG A 4 1.93 -33.08 25.25
C ARG A 4 3.07 -32.72 24.30
N ALA A 5 3.25 -33.44 23.19
CA ALA A 5 4.41 -33.27 22.32
C ALA A 5 4.14 -32.51 21.01
N THR A 6 2.90 -32.07 20.74
CA THR A 6 2.55 -31.43 19.44
C THR A 6 2.29 -29.94 19.53
N LEU A 7 2.70 -29.26 20.61
CA LEU A 7 2.53 -27.81 20.78
C LEU A 7 3.86 -27.05 20.81
N LEU A 8 4.92 -27.60 20.23
CA LEU A 8 6.24 -26.96 20.21
C LEU A 8 6.99 -27.21 18.89
N ALA A 9 6.36 -26.92 17.75
CA ALA A 9 7.02 -27.02 16.45
C ALA A 9 6.45 -26.02 15.43
N LEU A 10 6.28 -24.75 15.81
CA LEU A 10 6.00 -23.63 14.89
C LEU A 10 6.75 -22.37 15.33
N PHE A 11 8.05 -22.51 15.59
CA PHE A 11 8.93 -21.39 15.97
C PHE A 11 10.17 -21.29 15.06
N LEU A 12 10.02 -21.56 13.76
CA LEU A 12 11.12 -21.45 12.79
C LEU A 12 10.78 -20.81 11.43
N CYS A 13 9.65 -20.13 11.29
CA CYS A 13 9.45 -19.17 10.21
C CYS A 13 8.66 -18.00 10.77
N GLY A 14 9.26 -16.82 10.81
CA GLY A 14 8.76 -15.60 11.47
C GLY A 14 7.53 -14.97 10.84
N ILE A 15 6.58 -15.76 10.35
CA ILE A 15 5.29 -15.27 9.90
C ILE A 15 4.38 -15.23 11.13
N THR A 16 4.41 -14.10 11.84
CA THR A 16 3.41 -13.78 12.86
C THR A 16 2.09 -13.53 12.14
N THR A 17 1.31 -14.56 11.83
CA THR A 17 -0.09 -14.37 11.44
C THR A 17 -0.88 -14.00 12.68
N HIS A 18 -0.97 -12.70 12.96
CA HIS A 18 -1.93 -12.17 13.92
C HIS A 18 -3.33 -12.45 13.38
N PHE A 19 -4.05 -13.41 13.98
CA PHE A 19 -5.48 -13.59 13.74
C PHE A 19 -6.22 -12.41 14.40
N SER A 20 -6.41 -11.31 13.66
CA SER A 20 -7.35 -10.24 14.00
C SER A 20 -8.74 -10.66 13.51
N THR A 21 -9.77 -10.56 14.36
CA THR A 21 -11.15 -10.90 14.01
C THR A 21 -11.91 -9.76 13.32
N GLY A 22 -11.24 -8.65 13.00
CA GLY A 22 -11.77 -7.47 12.31
C GLY A 22 -10.77 -6.94 11.29
N LEU A 23 -11.28 -6.30 10.23
CA LEU A 23 -10.53 -5.68 9.15
C LEU A 23 -9.55 -4.64 9.72
N THR A 24 -8.28 -4.73 9.39
CA THR A 24 -7.28 -3.74 9.76
C THR A 24 -6.98 -2.86 8.55
N ILE A 25 -7.18 -1.57 8.70
CA ILE A 25 -6.92 -0.54 7.69
C ILE A 25 -5.60 0.16 8.04
N TYR A 26 -4.73 0.34 7.05
CA TYR A 26 -3.46 1.05 7.20
C TYR A 26 -3.58 2.43 6.56
N ARG A 27 -3.60 3.47 7.40
CA ARG A 27 -3.73 4.86 6.95
C ARG A 27 -2.41 5.60 6.99
N ASP A 28 -2.15 6.46 6.01
CA ASP A 28 -1.03 7.39 6.06
C ASP A 28 -1.24 8.40 7.20
N VAL A 29 -0.25 8.52 8.09
CA VAL A 29 -0.34 9.42 9.26
C VAL A 29 -0.32 10.90 8.90
N ILE A 30 0.02 11.25 7.66
CA ILE A 30 0.06 12.62 7.17
C ILE A 30 -1.25 12.98 6.45
N SER A 31 -1.65 12.22 5.42
CA SER A 31 -2.86 12.53 4.66
C SER A 31 -4.15 12.00 5.29
N GLY A 32 -4.07 10.92 6.09
CA GLY A 32 -5.22 10.17 6.59
C GLY A 32 -5.83 9.20 5.56
N ASP A 33 -5.27 9.13 4.36
CA ASP A 33 -5.75 8.24 3.30
C ASP A 33 -5.49 6.78 3.67
N GLU A 34 -6.43 5.92 3.30
CA GLU A 34 -6.23 4.49 3.35
C GLU A 34 -5.27 4.05 2.24
N MET A 35 -4.17 3.40 2.63
CA MET A 35 -3.13 2.97 1.70
C MET A 35 -3.27 1.49 1.33
N PHE A 36 -3.62 0.65 2.32
CA PHE A 36 -3.97 -0.76 2.13
C PHE A 36 -4.71 -1.31 3.35
N SER A 37 -5.12 -2.58 3.29
CA SER A 37 -5.72 -3.31 4.42
C SER A 37 -5.08 -4.68 4.62
N ASP A 38 -5.40 -5.34 5.74
CA ASP A 38 -4.98 -6.72 6.04
C ASP A 38 -5.67 -7.80 5.21
N THR A 39 -6.48 -7.41 4.22
CA THR A 39 -7.00 -8.32 3.18
C THR A 39 -5.91 -8.78 2.22
N PHE A 40 -4.78 -8.06 2.15
CA PHE A 40 -3.60 -8.41 1.37
C PHE A 40 -2.56 -9.16 2.21
N LYS A 41 -1.63 -9.83 1.53
CA LYS A 41 -0.49 -10.45 2.19
C LYS A 41 0.56 -9.38 2.49
N ILE A 42 0.66 -9.02 3.76
CA ILE A 42 1.60 -8.01 4.27
C ILE A 42 2.79 -8.71 4.91
N ARG A 43 4.01 -8.30 4.54
CA ARG A 43 5.26 -8.73 5.18
C ARG A 43 6.02 -7.50 5.68
N LEU A 44 6.58 -7.57 6.88
CA LEU A 44 7.58 -6.59 7.31
C LEU A 44 8.90 -6.96 6.64
N ARG A 45 9.47 -6.03 5.86
CA ARG A 45 10.76 -6.20 5.22
C ARG A 45 11.86 -6.37 6.27
N ASP A 46 12.95 -7.05 5.92
CA ASP A 46 14.04 -7.40 6.87
C ASP A 46 14.72 -6.18 7.51
N ASP A 47 14.66 -5.01 6.87
CA ASP A 47 15.14 -3.75 7.43
C ASP A 47 14.24 -3.18 8.54
N GLY A 48 13.01 -3.68 8.68
CA GLY A 48 12.01 -3.18 9.60
C GLY A 48 11.47 -1.79 9.27
N ILE A 49 11.68 -1.30 8.05
CA ILE A 49 11.32 0.04 7.57
C ILE A 49 10.09 0.01 6.66
N PHE A 50 9.97 -1.00 5.80
CA PHE A 50 8.84 -1.13 4.89
C PHE A 50 7.91 -2.26 5.26
N TYR A 51 6.62 -2.04 5.07
CA TYR A 51 5.71 -3.12 4.75
C TYR A 51 5.75 -3.38 3.25
N GLU A 52 5.93 -4.64 2.89
CA GLU A 52 5.78 -5.15 1.54
C GLU A 52 4.40 -5.82 1.43
N VAL A 53 3.59 -5.35 0.50
CA VAL A 53 2.22 -5.81 0.30
C VAL A 53 2.11 -6.43 -1.08
N GLU A 54 1.83 -7.72 -1.13
CA GLU A 54 1.68 -8.49 -2.37
C GLU A 54 0.31 -8.19 -3.00
N GLY A 55 0.33 -7.77 -4.26
CA GLY A 55 -0.87 -7.48 -5.05
C GLY A 55 -1.07 -8.49 -6.18
N ARG A 56 -2.06 -8.21 -7.03
CA ARG A 56 -2.36 -8.98 -8.25
C ARG A 56 -2.75 -8.07 -9.39
N LEU A 57 -2.36 -8.42 -10.60
CA LEU A 57 -2.90 -7.78 -11.81
C LEU A 57 -4.34 -8.24 -12.01
N VAL A 58 -5.26 -7.28 -12.13
CA VAL A 58 -6.68 -7.54 -12.34
C VAL A 58 -7.23 -6.66 -13.46
N THR A 59 -8.27 -7.14 -14.13
CA THR A 59 -9.05 -6.40 -15.11
C THR A 59 -10.52 -6.40 -14.69
N ARG A 60 -11.08 -5.21 -14.50
CA ARG A 60 -12.48 -4.99 -14.12
C ARG A 60 -13.25 -4.44 -15.32
N ARG A 61 -14.43 -5.00 -15.58
CA ARG A 61 -15.40 -4.41 -16.50
C ARG A 61 -16.45 -3.70 -15.66
N LYS A 62 -16.61 -2.40 -15.86
CA LYS A 62 -17.72 -1.65 -15.28
C LYS A 62 -18.84 -1.62 -16.32
N SER A 63 -19.83 -2.49 -16.15
CA SER A 63 -21.06 -2.42 -16.91
C SER A 63 -21.85 -1.18 -16.50
N THR A 64 -22.35 -0.43 -17.47
CA THR A 64 -23.13 0.82 -17.27
C THR A 64 -24.51 0.60 -16.65
N PHE A 65 -24.84 -0.62 -16.24
CA PHE A 65 -26.14 -1.00 -15.71
C PHE A 65 -26.08 -1.10 -14.19
N ASP A 66 -26.16 0.03 -13.50
CA ASP A 66 -26.79 0.06 -12.18
C ASP A 66 -27.59 1.36 -12.00
N ASP A 67 -28.83 1.18 -11.55
CA ASP A 67 -29.68 2.13 -10.82
C ASP A 67 -30.71 3.07 -11.48
N HIS A 68 -31.20 2.83 -12.72
CA HIS A 68 -32.44 3.50 -13.18
C HIS A 68 -33.44 2.59 -13.92
N LEU A 69 -34.50 2.22 -13.20
CA LEU A 69 -35.90 2.23 -13.64
C LEU A 69 -36.18 1.76 -15.08
N ILE A 70 -36.44 0.46 -15.27
CA ILE A 70 -37.19 -0.01 -16.44
C ILE A 70 -38.63 0.50 -16.29
N MET A 71 -38.91 1.70 -16.78
CA MET A 71 -40.27 2.15 -17.05
C MET A 71 -40.74 1.39 -18.30
N GLU A 72 -41.67 0.45 -18.14
CA GLU A 72 -42.33 -0.22 -19.27
C GLU A 72 -42.89 0.83 -20.24
N GLY A 73 -42.32 0.95 -21.45
CA GLY A 73 -42.98 1.63 -22.57
C GLY A 73 -42.19 2.58 -23.46
N ALA A 74 -40.86 2.72 -23.33
CA ALA A 74 -40.07 3.52 -24.29
C ALA A 74 -39.22 2.63 -25.21
N ASP A 75 -39.28 2.91 -26.52
CA ASP A 75 -38.51 2.22 -27.56
C ASP A 75 -37.00 2.17 -27.22
N PRO A 76 -36.29 1.06 -27.54
CA PRO A 76 -34.87 0.95 -27.23
C PRO A 76 -34.07 1.98 -28.03
N VAL A 77 -33.62 3.03 -27.35
CA VAL A 77 -32.55 3.89 -27.85
C VAL A 77 -31.28 3.06 -27.77
N ASP A 78 -30.62 2.87 -28.92
CA ASP A 78 -29.31 2.23 -29.03
C ASP A 78 -28.26 3.14 -28.39
N ILE A 79 -28.16 3.08 -27.06
CA ILE A 79 -27.10 3.74 -26.31
C ILE A 79 -25.86 2.87 -26.51
N PRO A 80 -24.77 3.37 -27.13
CA PRO A 80 -23.55 2.59 -27.25
C PRO A 80 -23.06 2.25 -25.84
N ASP A 81 -23.03 0.95 -25.54
CA ASP A 81 -22.52 0.43 -24.27
C ASP A 81 -21.03 0.78 -24.19
N ILE A 82 -20.68 1.79 -23.41
CA ILE A 82 -19.27 2.13 -23.16
C ILE A 82 -18.83 1.23 -22.01
N ASP A 83 -18.53 -0.02 -22.34
CA ASP A 83 -17.81 -0.94 -21.45
C ASP A 83 -16.47 -0.29 -21.07
N SER A 84 -16.41 0.34 -19.90
CA SER A 84 -15.14 0.84 -19.37
C SER A 84 -14.40 -0.32 -18.70
N VAL A 85 -13.31 -0.74 -19.33
CA VAL A 85 -12.38 -1.75 -18.82
C VAL A 85 -11.27 -1.04 -18.07
N THR A 86 -11.09 -1.35 -16.78
CA THR A 86 -9.97 -0.84 -15.97
C THR A 86 -9.08 -2.01 -15.58
N SER A 87 -7.81 -1.94 -15.96
CA SER A 87 -6.78 -2.92 -15.59
C SER A 87 -5.71 -2.28 -14.71
N GLY A 88 -5.19 -3.01 -13.74
CA GLY A 88 -4.16 -2.52 -12.84
C GLY A 88 -3.88 -3.48 -11.68
N VAL A 89 -2.99 -3.06 -10.78
CA VAL A 89 -2.75 -3.79 -9.52
C VAL A 89 -3.95 -3.58 -8.60
N ASP A 90 -4.49 -4.66 -8.05
CA ASP A 90 -5.67 -4.65 -7.19
C ASP A 90 -5.55 -3.73 -5.97
N ILE A 91 -4.38 -3.62 -5.33
CA ILE A 91 -4.11 -2.67 -4.25
C ILE A 91 -4.40 -1.24 -4.71
N VAL A 92 -3.83 -0.83 -5.86
CA VAL A 92 -4.03 0.50 -6.46
C VAL A 92 -5.50 0.74 -6.76
N LEU A 93 -6.18 -0.23 -7.37
CA LEU A 93 -7.58 -0.10 -7.76
C LEU A 93 -8.56 -0.16 -6.59
N ASN A 94 -8.23 -0.85 -5.49
CA ASN A 94 -9.08 -0.95 -4.31
C ASN A 94 -9.03 0.31 -3.45
N HIS A 95 -7.86 0.94 -3.36
CA HIS A 95 -7.63 2.09 -2.50
C HIS A 95 -7.55 3.41 -3.30
N ASN A 96 -7.95 3.39 -4.57
CA ASN A 96 -7.93 4.53 -5.49
C ASN A 96 -6.58 5.28 -5.46
N LEU A 97 -5.47 4.55 -5.42
CA LEU A 97 -4.14 5.16 -5.34
C LEU A 97 -3.82 5.91 -6.63
N GLN A 98 -3.22 7.09 -6.48
CA GLN A 98 -2.98 8.03 -7.57
C GLN A 98 -1.54 7.90 -8.07
N GLU A 99 -1.38 7.46 -9.32
CA GLU A 99 -0.05 7.37 -9.93
C GLU A 99 0.58 8.76 -10.08
N THR A 100 1.86 8.86 -9.76
CA THR A 100 2.67 10.07 -9.91
C THR A 100 4.04 9.73 -10.49
N SER A 101 4.78 10.73 -10.93
CA SER A 101 6.17 10.57 -11.39
C SER A 101 7.09 11.58 -10.72
N PHE A 102 8.38 11.25 -10.67
CA PHE A 102 9.39 12.10 -10.08
C PHE A 102 10.65 12.13 -10.95
N THR A 103 11.26 13.30 -11.09
CA THR A 103 12.70 13.37 -11.35
C THR A 103 13.46 12.99 -10.09
N LYS A 104 14.75 12.68 -10.24
CA LYS A 104 15.62 12.39 -9.09
C LYS A 104 15.60 13.53 -8.08
N GLU A 105 15.67 14.77 -8.54
CA GLU A 105 15.68 15.97 -7.71
C GLU A 105 14.37 16.16 -6.95
N GLN A 106 13.23 15.99 -7.64
CA GLN A 106 11.91 16.09 -7.01
C GLN A 106 11.71 15.02 -5.94
N TYR A 107 12.15 13.78 -6.19
CA TYR A 107 12.03 12.70 -5.20
C TYR A 107 12.88 12.98 -3.95
N LYS A 108 14.07 13.54 -4.12
CA LYS A 108 14.92 13.95 -3.00
C LYS A 108 14.25 15.02 -2.13
N GLU A 109 13.66 16.03 -2.76
CA GLU A 109 12.94 17.10 -2.06
C GLU A 109 11.73 16.54 -1.30
N TYR A 110 10.92 15.71 -1.97
CA TYR A 110 9.80 15.00 -1.37
C TYR A 110 10.22 14.20 -0.13
N MET A 111 11.22 13.31 -0.26
CA MET A 111 11.67 12.45 0.83
C MET A 111 12.19 13.24 2.03
N ASN A 112 12.93 14.33 1.81
CA ASN A 112 13.39 15.19 2.90
C ASN A 112 12.20 15.82 3.67
N GLY A 113 11.18 16.27 2.95
CA GLY A 113 9.95 16.80 3.54
C GLY A 113 9.16 15.72 4.29
N TYR A 114 9.02 14.55 3.68
CA TYR A 114 8.30 13.41 4.25
C TYR A 114 8.94 12.92 5.55
N PHE A 115 10.26 12.66 5.54
CA PHE A 115 10.96 12.19 6.74
C PHE A 115 10.98 13.20 7.88
N LYS A 116 10.97 14.50 7.57
CA LYS A 116 10.81 15.53 8.61
C LYS A 116 9.46 15.37 9.32
N ARG A 117 8.36 15.22 8.57
CA ARG A 117 7.01 15.03 9.13
C ARG A 117 6.88 13.72 9.90
N ILE A 118 7.42 12.62 9.36
CA ILE A 118 7.43 11.33 10.06
C ILE A 118 8.24 11.40 11.35
N LYS A 119 9.41 12.06 11.34
CA LYS A 119 10.18 12.28 12.57
C LYS A 119 9.37 13.05 13.62
N GLU A 120 8.72 14.15 13.23
CA GLU A 120 7.87 14.94 14.13
C GLU A 120 6.67 14.12 14.66
N HIS A 121 6.09 13.25 13.85
CA HIS A 121 5.02 12.32 14.28
C HIS A 121 5.56 11.31 15.31
N LEU A 122 6.70 10.67 15.01
CA LEU A 122 7.32 9.69 15.89
C LEU A 122 7.78 10.30 17.22
N GLU A 123 8.31 11.52 17.23
CA GLU A 123 8.69 12.24 18.46
C GLU A 123 7.50 12.43 19.42
N LYS A 124 6.26 12.45 18.90
CA LYS A 124 5.03 12.57 19.71
C LYS A 124 4.46 11.22 20.11
N LYS A 125 4.39 10.26 19.19
CA LYS A 125 3.69 8.98 19.38
C LYS A 125 4.61 7.84 19.84
N ASN A 126 5.83 7.77 19.32
CA ASN A 126 6.77 6.70 19.63
C ASN A 126 8.24 7.17 19.52
N PRO A 127 8.74 7.95 20.50
CA PRO A 127 10.07 8.58 20.42
C PRO A 127 11.22 7.57 20.28
N GLY A 128 11.02 6.33 20.74
CA GLY A 128 12.01 5.26 20.61
C GLY A 128 12.32 4.87 19.16
N ARG A 129 11.34 5.01 18.25
CA ARG A 129 11.49 4.69 16.83
C ARG A 129 12.31 5.72 16.06
N VAL A 130 12.37 6.96 16.53
CA VAL A 130 13.14 8.05 15.86
C VAL A 130 14.60 7.64 15.65
N LYS A 131 15.22 6.97 16.64
CA LYS A 131 16.62 6.52 16.53
C LYS A 131 16.81 5.45 15.47
N VAL A 132 15.85 4.54 15.33
CA VAL A 132 15.91 3.47 14.31
C VAL A 132 15.71 4.08 12.93
N LEU A 133 14.69 4.94 12.78
CA LEU A 133 14.45 5.67 11.54
C LEU A 133 15.70 6.40 11.06
N MET A 134 16.31 7.24 11.90
CA MET A 134 17.48 8.03 11.51
C MET A 134 18.73 7.21 11.20
N LYS A 135 18.81 5.96 11.68
CA LYS A 135 19.94 5.07 11.39
C LYS A 135 19.83 4.48 9.98
N ASP A 136 18.64 4.03 9.60
CA ASP A 136 18.45 3.21 8.39
C ASP A 136 17.83 4.01 7.22
N VAL A 137 17.35 5.23 7.47
CA VAL A 137 16.73 6.10 6.44
C VAL A 137 17.67 6.44 5.29
N GLN A 138 18.97 6.64 5.56
CA GLN A 138 19.94 7.02 4.53
C GLN A 138 20.15 5.89 3.51
N SER A 139 20.27 4.65 3.99
CA SER A 139 20.42 3.49 3.10
C SER A 139 19.17 3.26 2.25
N VAL A 140 17.99 3.39 2.86
CA VAL A 140 16.71 3.27 2.15
C VAL A 140 16.58 4.34 1.06
N TYR A 141 16.95 5.58 1.40
CA TYR A 141 16.94 6.69 0.46
C TYR A 141 17.87 6.45 -0.74
N GLU A 142 19.08 5.93 -0.49
CA GLU A 142 20.03 5.60 -1.55
C GLU A 142 19.58 4.43 -2.44
N GLU A 143 19.00 3.39 -1.84
CA GLU A 143 18.42 2.23 -2.55
C GLU A 143 17.35 2.67 -3.57
N ILE A 144 16.37 3.47 -3.11
CA ILE A 144 15.28 3.93 -3.98
C ILE A 144 15.82 4.83 -5.10
N LEU A 145 16.76 5.72 -4.80
CA LEU A 145 17.35 6.62 -5.79
C LEU A 145 18.23 5.90 -6.82
N ALA A 146 18.82 4.77 -6.48
CA ALA A 146 19.61 3.95 -7.40
C ALA A 146 18.71 3.26 -8.44
N HIS A 147 17.51 2.86 -8.02
CA HIS A 147 16.52 2.14 -8.84
C HIS A 147 15.28 2.98 -9.18
N LEU A 148 15.38 4.31 -9.16
CA LEU A 148 14.24 5.22 -9.30
C LEU A 148 13.37 4.95 -10.54
N LYS A 149 13.98 4.46 -11.63
CA LYS A 149 13.29 4.14 -12.89
C LYS A 149 12.56 2.80 -12.89
N GLU A 150 12.90 1.92 -11.96
CA GLU A 150 12.23 0.62 -11.79
C GLU A 150 10.96 0.77 -10.94
N TRP A 151 10.89 1.80 -10.10
CA TRP A 151 9.73 2.08 -9.26
C TRP A 151 8.63 2.82 -10.01
N GLN A 152 7.39 2.41 -9.77
CA GLN A 152 6.20 3.21 -10.02
C GLN A 152 5.73 3.84 -8.71
N PHE A 153 5.35 5.12 -8.75
CA PHE A 153 5.06 5.89 -7.53
C PHE A 153 3.57 6.15 -7.42
N PHE A 154 3.01 5.90 -6.23
CA PHE A 154 1.57 6.07 -5.97
C PHE A 154 1.34 6.86 -4.69
N ARG A 155 0.45 7.85 -4.74
CA ARG A 155 -0.05 8.58 -3.57
C ARG A 155 -1.40 8.03 -3.13
N GLY A 156 -1.82 8.37 -1.92
CA GLY A 156 -3.18 8.11 -1.45
C GLY A 156 -4.24 8.80 -2.32
N GLU A 157 -5.51 8.42 -2.13
CA GLU A 157 -6.66 8.89 -2.90
C GLU A 157 -6.76 10.43 -2.96
N SER A 158 -6.43 11.12 -1.86
CA SER A 158 -6.46 12.59 -1.82
C SER A 158 -5.41 13.28 -2.69
N ASN A 159 -4.43 12.52 -3.21
CA ASN A 159 -3.26 13.02 -3.94
C ASN A 159 -2.46 14.07 -3.13
N ASN A 160 -2.43 13.94 -1.80
CA ASN A 160 -1.67 14.83 -0.93
C ASN A 160 -0.16 14.76 -1.26
N GLU A 161 0.42 15.90 -1.64
CA GLU A 161 1.83 15.99 -2.05
C GLU A 161 2.82 15.78 -0.88
N GLU A 162 2.36 15.96 0.35
CA GLU A 162 3.15 15.78 1.57
C GLU A 162 2.99 14.39 2.18
N GLY A 163 1.98 13.64 1.73
CA GLY A 163 1.63 12.31 2.23
C GLY A 163 2.57 11.20 1.74
N MET A 164 2.22 9.97 2.08
CA MET A 164 2.98 8.81 1.65
C MET A 164 2.98 8.63 0.12
N VAL A 165 4.16 8.33 -0.42
CA VAL A 165 4.34 7.76 -1.76
C VAL A 165 4.71 6.30 -1.61
N ALA A 166 3.80 5.41 -1.99
CA ALA A 166 4.02 3.98 -2.08
C ALA A 166 4.78 3.63 -3.37
N LEU A 167 5.61 2.61 -3.30
CA LEU A 167 6.48 2.19 -4.40
C LEU A 167 6.03 0.84 -4.93
N LEU A 168 5.55 0.78 -6.17
CA LEU A 168 5.18 -0.44 -6.85
C LEU A 168 6.34 -0.94 -7.71
N ASN A 169 6.60 -2.25 -7.64
CA ASN A 169 7.46 -2.98 -8.56
C ASN A 169 6.96 -4.43 -8.69
N PHE A 170 7.63 -5.23 -9.50
CA PHE A 170 7.29 -6.62 -9.78
C PHE A 170 8.42 -7.54 -9.32
N ASP A 171 8.05 -8.67 -8.71
CA ASP A 171 9.02 -9.70 -8.37
C ASP A 171 9.70 -10.22 -9.65
N ARG A 172 11.02 -10.41 -9.59
CA ARG A 172 11.81 -10.78 -10.77
C ARG A 172 11.62 -12.23 -11.20
N ASP A 173 11.17 -13.09 -10.30
CA ASP A 173 11.06 -14.52 -10.54
C ASP A 173 9.68 -14.89 -11.10
N ASP A 174 8.60 -14.24 -10.64
CA ASP A 174 7.23 -14.61 -11.01
C ASP A 174 6.32 -13.46 -11.48
N ASP A 175 6.87 -12.26 -11.69
CA ASP A 175 6.13 -11.05 -12.09
C ASP A 175 4.97 -10.69 -11.13
N THR A 176 5.02 -11.13 -9.87
CA THR A 176 4.01 -10.74 -8.87
C THR A 176 4.21 -9.27 -8.49
N PRO A 177 3.18 -8.39 -8.65
CA PRO A 177 3.30 -7.02 -8.20
C PRO A 177 3.35 -6.94 -6.68
N TYR A 178 4.23 -6.09 -6.16
CA TYR A 178 4.29 -5.78 -4.74
C TYR A 178 4.48 -4.28 -4.53
N MET A 179 3.89 -3.76 -3.45
CA MET A 179 4.02 -2.36 -3.08
C MET A 179 4.75 -2.23 -1.74
N LEU A 180 5.72 -1.31 -1.68
CA LEU A 180 6.40 -0.92 -0.46
C LEU A 180 5.73 0.32 0.14
N PHE A 181 5.35 0.22 1.41
CA PHE A 181 4.79 1.31 2.20
C PHE A 181 5.65 1.57 3.44
N PHE A 182 5.86 2.83 3.77
CA PHE A 182 6.72 3.20 4.89
C PHE A 182 6.05 2.88 6.22
N LYS A 183 6.57 1.92 6.99
CA LYS A 183 5.91 1.41 8.21
C LYS A 183 5.63 2.51 9.22
N ASP A 184 6.63 3.35 9.51
CA ASP A 184 6.48 4.42 10.51
C ASP A 184 5.62 5.59 9.99
N GLY A 185 5.20 5.55 8.73
CA GLY A 185 4.25 6.47 8.12
C GLY A 185 2.81 5.96 8.13
N LEU A 186 2.54 4.81 8.74
CA LEU A 186 1.20 4.24 8.81
C LEU A 186 0.69 4.14 10.24
N GLU A 187 -0.62 4.28 10.40
CA GLU A 187 -1.34 3.85 11.58
C GLU A 187 -2.32 2.73 11.24
N GLU A 188 -2.41 1.77 12.17
CA GLU A 188 -3.35 0.64 12.10
C GLU A 188 -4.67 1.03 12.75
N GLU A 189 -5.73 1.10 11.96
CA GLU A 189 -7.11 1.28 12.41
C GLU A 189 -7.85 -0.06 12.32
N LYS A 190 -8.50 -0.47 13.42
CA LYS A 190 -9.36 -1.65 13.43
C LYS A 190 -10.79 -1.24 13.09
N GLY A 191 -11.33 -1.82 12.03
CA GLY A 191 -12.75 -1.75 11.67
C GLY A 191 -13.64 -2.65 12.51
#